data_AF-D1PZZ2-F1
#
_entry.id   AF-D1PZZ2-F1
#
_cell.length_a   1.000
_cell.length_b   1.000
_cell.length_c   1.000
_cell.angle_alpha   90.00
_cell.angle_beta   90.00
_cell.angle_gamma   90.00
#
_symmetry.space_group_name_H-M   'P 1'
#
loop_
_entity.id
_entity.type
_entity.pdbx_description
1 polymer ?
#
loop_
_entity_poly.entity_id
_entity_poly.type
_entity_poly.pdbx_seq_one_letter_code
_entity_poly.pdbx_strand_id
1 'polypeptide(L)' 'MNKNLLDKVSTEKLDMLVDALGEVIKEMRSAGGTSDACFRDESYWTCFSVRNMIFASLRRHAMKSESSKL' A
#
# COMPACT_ATOMS: atom_id res chain seq x y z
N MET A 1 -9.47 18.37 -6.29
CA MET A 1 -8.33 17.65 -5.68
C MET A 1 -7.54 16.99 -6.80
N ASN A 2 -6.25 17.32 -6.98
CA ASN A 2 -5.42 16.70 -8.02
C ASN A 2 -5.44 15.18 -7.85
N LYS A 3 -5.90 14.45 -8.88
CA LYS A 3 -5.92 12.98 -8.85
C LYS A 3 -4.49 12.47 -8.79
N ASN A 4 -4.15 11.70 -7.76
CA ASN A 4 -2.89 10.96 -7.70
C ASN A 4 -2.85 9.95 -8.86
N LEU A 5 -1.67 9.58 -9.34
CA LEU A 5 -1.49 8.48 -10.30
C LEU A 5 -2.21 7.20 -9.86
N LEU A 6 -2.13 6.85 -8.58
CA LEU A 6 -2.82 5.69 -7.99
C LEU A 6 -4.35 5.78 -8.12
N ASP A 7 -4.93 6.99 -8.10
CA ASP A 7 -6.38 7.19 -8.24
C ASP A 7 -6.90 6.96 -9.67
N LYS A 8 -5.98 6.70 -10.61
CA LYS A 8 -6.28 6.36 -12.01
C LYS A 8 -6.15 4.85 -12.28
N VAL A 9 -5.69 4.08 -11.30
CA VAL A 9 -5.53 2.62 -11.39
C VAL A 9 -6.84 1.95 -10.95
N SER A 10 -7.17 0.78 -11.50
CA SER A 10 -8.35 0.03 -11.08
C SER A 10 -8.19 -0.50 -9.65
N THR A 11 -9.29 -0.60 -8.90
CA THR A 11 -9.28 -1.11 -7.52
C THR A 11 -8.68 -2.51 -7.43
N GLU A 12 -9.03 -3.41 -8.34
CA GLU A 12 -8.48 -4.77 -8.42
C GLU A 12 -6.94 -4.78 -8.53
N LYS A 13 -6.36 -3.89 -9.32
CA LYS A 13 -4.90 -3.77 -9.45
C LYS A 13 -4.25 -3.16 -8.22
N LEU A 14 -4.94 -2.22 -7.56
CA LEU A 14 -4.47 -1.64 -6.30
C LEU A 14 -4.51 -2.70 -5.18
N ASP A 15 -5.55 -3.53 -5.11
CA ASP A 15 -5.66 -4.63 -4.15
C ASP A 15 -4.53 -5.65 -4.35
N MET A 16 -4.31 -6.12 -5.59
CA MET A 16 -3.17 -7.01 -5.89
C MET A 16 -1.82 -6.41 -5.49
N LEU A 17 -1.64 -5.11 -5.68
CA LEU A 17 -0.38 -4.44 -5.33
C LEU A 17 -0.20 -4.30 -3.80
N VAL A 18 -1.30 -4.08 -3.04
CA VAL A 18 -1.26 -4.09 -1.58
C VAL A 18 -0.86 -5.46 -1.05
N ASP A 19 -1.41 -6.53 -1.63
CA ASP A 19 -1.12 -7.90 -1.22
C ASP A 19 0.33 -8.26 -1.53
N ALA A 20 0.80 -7.98 -2.75
CA ALA A 20 2.19 -8.23 -3.15
C ALA A 20 3.19 -7.49 -2.25
N LEU A 21 2.96 -6.20 -1.97
CA LEU A 21 3.80 -5.45 -1.04
C LEU A 21 3.70 -5.97 0.40
N GLY A 22 2.54 -6.49 0.79
CA GLY A 22 2.35 -7.15 2.08
C GLY A 22 3.27 -8.36 2.24
N GLU A 23 3.39 -9.20 1.22
CA GLU A 23 4.29 -10.35 1.23
C GLU A 23 5.76 -9.93 1.26
N VAL A 24 6.17 -8.94 0.45
CA VAL A 24 7.55 -8.40 0.49
C VAL A 24 7.91 -7.91 1.89
N ILE A 25 7.04 -7.12 2.53
CA ILE A 25 7.27 -6.59 3.89
C ILE A 25 7.38 -7.72 4.92
N LYS A 26 6.58 -8.79 4.78
CA LYS A 26 6.66 -9.98 5.63
C LYS A 26 8.00 -10.69 5.44
N GLU A 27 8.41 -10.94 4.21
CA GLU A 27 9.69 -11.58 3.87
C GLU A 27 10.88 -10.79 4.42
N MET A 28 10.88 -9.47 4.26
CA MET A 28 11.93 -8.59 4.82
C MET A 28 12.04 -8.74 6.34
N ARG A 29 10.90 -8.83 7.04
CA ARG A 29 10.86 -9.03 8.49
C ARG A 29 11.38 -10.41 8.89
N SER A 30 11.09 -11.44 8.10
CA SER A 30 11.58 -12.80 8.32
C SER A 30 13.07 -12.95 8.04
N ALA A 31 13.59 -12.25 7.03
CA ALA A 31 14.99 -12.30 6.62
C ALA A 31 15.91 -11.44 7.48
N GLY A 32 15.40 -10.34 8.06
CA GLY A 32 16.18 -9.35 8.82
C GLY A 32 16.77 -9.83 10.16
N GLY A 33 16.62 -11.11 10.52
CA GLY A 33 17.13 -11.69 11.76
C GLY A 33 16.41 -11.12 12.98
N THR A 34 16.85 -9.96 13.49
CA THR A 34 16.19 -9.26 14.59
C THR A 34 15.21 -8.21 14.07
N SER A 35 14.14 -7.99 14.82
CA SER A 35 13.13 -6.96 14.53
C SER A 35 13.75 -5.56 14.41
N ASP A 36 14.78 -5.26 15.20
CA ASP A 36 15.45 -3.94 15.20
C ASP A 36 16.22 -3.69 13.89
N ALA A 37 16.89 -4.70 13.34
CA ALA A 37 17.60 -4.57 12.07
C ALA A 37 16.63 -4.29 10.91
N CYS A 38 15.50 -5.00 10.86
CA CYS A 38 14.44 -4.77 9.88
C CYS A 38 13.83 -3.35 9.99
N PHE A 39 13.64 -2.82 11.21
CA PHE A 39 13.07 -1.49 11.39
C PHE A 39 14.06 -0.34 11.16
N ARG A 40 15.36 -0.63 11.06
CA ARG A 40 16.36 0.35 10.61
C ARG A 40 16.57 0.34 9.10
N ASP A 41 16.01 -0.64 8.41
CA ASP A 41 16.09 -0.76 6.96
C ASP A 41 15.20 0.29 6.25
N GLU A 42 15.82 1.15 5.45
CA GLU A 42 15.11 2.18 4.68
C GLU A 42 14.20 1.60 3.58
N SER A 43 14.59 0.46 3.00
CA SER A 43 13.79 -0.23 1.99
C SER A 43 12.51 -0.77 2.60
N TYR A 44 12.56 -1.28 3.85
CA TYR A 44 11.39 -1.72 4.58
C TYR A 44 10.37 -0.59 4.73
N TRP A 45 10.82 0.58 5.19
CA TRP A 45 9.95 1.74 5.36
C TRP A 45 9.45 2.32 4.04
N THR A 46 10.26 2.23 2.99
CA THR A 46 9.83 2.61 1.63
C THR A 46 8.69 1.72 1.15
N CYS A 47 8.84 0.39 1.22
CA CYS A 47 7.78 -0.56 0.90
C CYS A 47 6.52 -0.32 1.74
N PHE A 48 6.69 -0.10 3.06
CA PHE A 48 5.58 0.18 3.96
C PHE A 48 4.84 1.48 3.61
N SER A 49 5.58 2.53 3.27
CA SER A 49 5.02 3.82 2.86
C SER A 49 4.24 3.72 1.56
N VAL A 50 4.78 3.01 0.56
CA VAL A 50 4.08 2.77 -0.72
C VAL A 50 2.79 1.99 -0.48
N ARG A 51 2.82 0.93 0.33
CA ARG A 51 1.62 0.16 0.71
C ARG A 51 0.53 1.06 1.32
N ASN A 52 0.91 1.99 2.20
CA ASN A 52 -0.03 2.93 2.80
C ASN A 52 -0.61 3.93 1.79
N MET A 53 0.20 4.40 0.83
CA MET A 53 -0.28 5.28 -0.24
C MET A 53 -1.32 4.59 -1.12
N ILE A 54 -1.12 3.31 -1.44
CA ILE A 54 -2.06 2.50 -2.20
C ILE A 54 -3.36 2.30 -1.42
N PHE A 55 -3.26 1.95 -0.13
CA PHE A 55 -4.43 1.81 0.75
C PHE A 55 -5.24 3.12 0.86
N ALA A 56 -4.56 4.27 0.92
CA ALA A 56 -5.23 5.57 0.89
C ALA A 56 -5.96 5.81 -0.43
N SER A 57 -5.44 5.33 -1.56
CA SER A 57 -6.13 5.40 -2.85
C SER A 57 -7.36 4.49 -2.90
N LEU A 58 -7.26 3.25 -2.44
CA LEU A 58 -8.41 2.33 -2.30
C LEU A 58 -9.54 2.93 -1.47
N ARG A 59 -9.21 3.56 -0.33
CA ARG A 59 -10.19 4.31 0.48
C ARG A 59 -10.89 5.41 -0.31
N ARG A 60 -10.15 6.18 -1.12
CA ARG A 60 -10.75 7.22 -1.98
C ARG A 60 -11.65 6.61 -3.06
N HIS A 61 -11.34 5.44 -3.59
CA HIS A 61 -12.21 4.72 -4.53
C HIS A 61 -13.52 4.29 -3.86
N ALA A 62 -13.45 3.73 -2.64
CA ALA A 62 -14.63 3.34 -1.88
C ALA A 62 -15.56 4.53 -1.61
N MET A 63 -15.03 5.65 -1.11
CA MET A 63 -15.81 6.86 -0.83
C MET A 63 -16.48 7.45 -2.08
N LYS A 64 -15.78 7.44 -3.23
CA LYS A 64 -16.38 7.89 -4.51
C LYS A 64 -17.54 6.99 -4.92
N SER A 65 -17.40 5.68 -4.75
CA SER A 65 -18.45 4.72 -5.11
C SER A 65 -19.71 4.87 -4.24
N GLU A 66 -19.55 5.23 -2.96
CA GLU A 66 -20.66 5.53 -2.05
C GLU A 66 -21.34 6.86 -2.40
N SER A 67 -20.54 7.89 -2.71
CA SER A 67 -21.07 9.20 -3.09
C SER A 67 -21.83 9.18 -4.42
N SER A 68 -21.52 8.25 -5.33
CA SER A 68 -22.23 8.08 -6.60
C SER A 68 -23.53 7.27 -6.50
N LYS A 69 -23.83 6.69 -5.33
CA LYS A 69 -25.08 5.92 -5.09
C LYS A 69 -26.18 6.77 -4.43
N LEU A 70 -25.86 8.00 -4.04
CA LEU A 70 -26.76 9.03 -3.53
C LEU A 70 -27.17 9.97 -4.68
#